data_AF-A0AA38X6F8-F1
#
_entry.id   AF-A0AA38X6F8-F1
#
_cell.length_a   1.000
_cell.length_b   1.000
_cell.length_c   1.000
_cell.angle_alpha   90.00
_cell.angle_beta   90.00
_cell.angle_gamma   90.00
#
_symmetry.space_group_name_H-M   'P 1'
#
loop_
_entity.id
_entity.type
_entity.pdbx_description
1 polymer ?
#
loop_
_entity_poly.entity_id
_entity_poly.type
_entity_poly.pdbx_seq_one_letter_code
_entity_poly.pdbx_strand_id
1 'polypeptide(L)'
;MSSHSEPEIVLYDLACTKNVCFSPVVWRIRLMLNYKKVPYRTIFLEFQDIEPTLKGLGLVPGEAAANAKIKYTVPAIQHVPTNTYIMDSWPIAQFIESTYSDPALPLKSDLGSEIEAKSRAMAGISFRASLMPREINILRPAAAEYYRRTREASLGHRLEDLLEGDREEKAWEQVAGARREVDALLQRNRAKGPFILGEKPSYSDFFIAGSLQCARFVDEGVFLRNVDLDGFKGVYEACSPFMEKKD
;
A
#
# COMPACT_ATOMS: atom_id res chain seq x y z
N MET A 1 -24.10 25.22 0.67
CA MET A 1 -24.04 24.59 2.01
C MET A 1 -23.32 23.27 1.83
N SER A 2 -22.06 23.17 2.26
CA SER A 2 -21.32 21.90 2.21
C SER A 2 -21.90 20.99 3.29
N SER A 3 -22.66 19.97 2.90
CA SER A 3 -22.99 18.87 3.80
C SER A 3 -21.69 18.12 4.07
N HIS A 4 -21.00 18.43 5.16
CA HIS A 4 -19.99 17.52 5.69
C HIS A 4 -20.75 16.28 6.15
N SER A 5 -20.86 15.28 5.28
CA SER A 5 -21.36 13.97 5.67
C SER A 5 -20.44 13.43 6.75
N GLU A 6 -21.02 12.94 7.85
CA GLU A 6 -20.25 12.29 8.89
C GLU A 6 -19.47 11.10 8.30
N PRO A 7 -18.25 10.83 8.79
CA PRO A 7 -17.44 9.74 8.27
C PRO A 7 -18.12 8.39 8.55
N GLU A 8 -18.32 7.59 7.51
CA GLU A 8 -18.84 6.23 7.63
C GLU A 8 -17.73 5.22 7.93
N ILE A 9 -16.50 5.54 7.55
CA ILE A 9 -15.31 4.74 7.82
C ILE A 9 -14.32 5.53 8.67
N VAL A 10 -13.79 4.89 9.71
CA VAL A 10 -12.54 5.31 10.36
C VAL A 10 -11.43 4.43 9.82
N LEU A 11 -10.48 5.01 9.09
CA LEU A 11 -9.31 4.32 8.56
C LEU A 11 -8.13 4.47 9.52
N TYR A 12 -7.60 3.36 10.03
CA TYR A 12 -6.36 3.36 10.81
C TYR A 12 -5.18 3.20 9.85
N ASP A 13 -4.33 4.22 9.81
CA ASP A 13 -3.20 4.36 8.88
C ASP A 13 -1.88 4.50 9.67
N LEU A 14 -0.76 4.36 8.98
CA LEU A 14 0.57 4.46 9.55
C LEU A 14 1.03 5.92 9.59
N ALA A 15 1.39 6.40 10.77
CA ALA A 15 1.85 7.77 10.98
C ALA A 15 3.24 8.02 10.38
N CYS A 16 3.42 9.19 9.76
CA CYS A 16 4.71 9.76 9.39
C CYS A 16 4.84 11.19 9.92
N THR A 17 5.99 11.82 9.66
CA THR A 17 6.25 13.24 10.01
C THR A 17 5.28 14.23 9.37
N LYS A 18 4.66 13.88 8.23
CA LYS A 18 3.77 14.77 7.46
C LYS A 18 2.27 14.50 7.67
N ASN A 19 1.89 13.58 8.55
CA ASN A 19 0.49 13.17 8.77
C ASN A 19 -0.28 12.87 7.47
N VAL A 20 0.37 12.14 6.55
CA VAL A 20 -0.24 11.65 5.31
C VAL A 20 0.07 10.17 5.13
N CYS A 21 -0.75 9.50 4.34
CA CYS A 21 -0.56 8.09 3.99
C CYS A 21 0.75 7.88 3.21
N PHE A 22 1.56 6.94 3.68
CA PHE A 22 2.70 6.41 2.92
C PHE A 22 2.68 4.88 2.81
N SER A 23 1.90 4.18 3.63
CA SER A 23 1.86 2.72 3.60
C SER A 23 1.26 2.20 2.29
N PRO A 24 1.95 1.31 1.56
CA PRO A 24 1.48 0.84 0.26
C PRO A 24 0.19 0.02 0.38
N VAL A 25 -0.01 -0.68 1.50
CA VAL A 25 -1.20 -1.50 1.75
C VAL A 25 -2.39 -0.65 2.22
N VAL A 26 -2.15 0.45 2.93
CA VAL A 26 -3.21 1.40 3.31
C VAL A 26 -3.64 2.22 2.10
N TRP A 27 -2.71 2.60 1.22
CA TRP A 27 -3.03 3.25 -0.05
C TRP A 27 -4.05 2.47 -0.89
N ARG A 28 -4.03 1.13 -0.88
CA ARG A 28 -5.03 0.31 -1.60
C ARG A 28 -6.45 0.59 -1.13
N ILE A 29 -6.64 0.63 0.20
CA ILE A 29 -7.94 0.90 0.82
C ILE A 29 -8.32 2.36 0.64
N ARG A 30 -7.37 3.28 0.79
CA ARG A 30 -7.58 4.71 0.58
C ARG A 30 -8.05 5.01 -0.85
N LEU A 31 -7.40 4.43 -1.86
CA LEU A 31 -7.79 4.57 -3.26
C LEU A 31 -9.19 4.00 -3.50
N MET A 32 -9.51 2.86 -2.89
CA MET A 32 -10.83 2.26 -2.99
C MET A 32 -11.93 3.14 -2.37
N LEU A 33 -11.70 3.69 -1.18
CA LEU A 33 -12.62 4.64 -0.53
C LEU A 33 -12.79 5.91 -1.37
N ASN A 34 -11.70 6.47 -1.91
CA ASN A 34 -11.73 7.66 -2.75
C ASN A 34 -12.48 7.41 -4.06
N TYR A 35 -12.22 6.28 -4.75
CA TYR A 35 -12.91 5.87 -5.97
C TYR A 35 -14.43 5.72 -5.75
N LYS A 36 -14.81 5.09 -4.65
CA LYS A 36 -16.20 4.86 -4.27
C LYS A 36 -16.87 6.07 -3.62
N LYS A 37 -16.12 7.15 -3.38
CA LYS A 37 -16.57 8.37 -2.70
C LYS A 37 -17.16 8.10 -1.31
N VAL A 38 -16.65 7.09 -0.61
CA VAL A 38 -17.08 6.77 0.76
C VAL A 38 -16.47 7.81 1.70
N PRO A 39 -17.26 8.50 2.54
CA PRO A 39 -16.74 9.45 3.51
C PRO A 39 -15.97 8.71 4.61
N TYR A 40 -14.73 9.10 4.84
CA TYR A 40 -13.90 8.54 5.90
C TYR A 40 -13.05 9.60 6.59
N ARG A 41 -12.66 9.29 7.83
CA ARG A 41 -11.61 10.00 8.54
C ARG A 41 -10.46 9.05 8.85
N THR A 42 -9.27 9.59 9.01
CA THR A 42 -8.08 8.77 9.29
C THR A 42 -7.63 8.96 10.73
N ILE A 43 -7.19 7.87 11.35
CA ILE A 43 -6.42 7.87 12.58
C ILE A 43 -5.02 7.35 12.25
N PHE A 44 -4.02 8.22 12.36
CA PHE A 44 -2.62 7.85 12.16
C PHE A 44 -2.05 7.25 13.44
N LEU A 45 -1.51 6.04 13.35
CA LEU A 45 -0.86 5.31 14.45
C LEU A 45 0.64 5.16 14.18
N GLU A 46 1.47 5.38 15.18
CA GLU A 46 2.89 5.01 15.10
C GLU A 46 3.05 3.50 15.23
N PHE A 47 4.18 2.94 14.77
CA PHE A 47 4.39 1.49 14.72
C PHE A 47 4.15 0.79 16.06
N GLN A 48 4.62 1.40 17.16
CA GLN A 48 4.48 0.86 18.51
C GLN A 48 3.04 0.91 19.05
N ASP A 49 2.19 1.76 18.47
CA ASP A 49 0.83 2.00 18.95
C ASP A 49 -0.22 1.16 18.21
N ILE A 50 0.14 0.53 17.08
CA ILE A 50 -0.77 -0.29 16.27
C ILE A 50 -1.34 -1.43 17.12
N GLU A 51 -0.49 -2.28 17.68
CA GLU A 51 -0.93 -3.44 18.45
C GLU A 51 -1.79 -3.07 19.68
N PRO A 52 -1.37 -2.18 20.59
CA PRO A 52 -2.19 -1.83 21.75
C PRO A 52 -3.51 -1.16 21.35
N THR A 53 -3.52 -0.32 20.31
CA THR A 53 -4.75 0.33 19.83
C THR A 53 -5.72 -0.68 19.26
N LEU A 54 -5.29 -1.51 18.32
CA LEU A 54 -6.18 -2.47 17.65
C LEU A 54 -6.70 -3.54 18.64
N LYS A 55 -5.88 -3.97 19.61
CA LYS A 55 -6.34 -4.80 20.74
C LYS A 55 -7.41 -4.12 21.57
N GLY A 56 -7.21 -2.84 21.92
CA GLY A 56 -8.17 -2.06 22.71
C GLY A 56 -9.53 -1.89 22.01
N LEU A 57 -9.54 -1.96 20.67
CA LEU A 57 -10.76 -1.94 19.85
C LEU A 57 -11.42 -3.32 19.70
N GLY A 58 -10.86 -4.37 20.30
CA GLY A 58 -11.41 -5.73 20.24
C GLY A 58 -11.11 -6.47 18.92
N LEU A 59 -10.19 -5.97 18.09
CA LEU A 59 -9.76 -6.71 16.90
C LEU A 59 -9.01 -7.97 17.30
N VAL A 60 -9.37 -9.08 16.67
CA VAL A 60 -8.68 -10.36 16.82
C VAL A 60 -7.97 -10.68 15.50
N PRO A 61 -6.65 -10.92 15.52
CA PRO A 61 -5.91 -11.33 14.33
C PRO A 61 -6.50 -12.62 13.74
N GLY A 62 -6.67 -12.64 12.41
CA GLY A 62 -7.18 -13.83 11.71
C GLY A 62 -6.18 -14.99 11.74
N GLU A 63 -6.62 -16.17 11.28
CA GLU A 63 -5.80 -17.40 11.26
C GLU A 63 -4.47 -17.23 10.51
N ALA A 64 -4.46 -16.43 9.43
CA ALA A 64 -3.26 -16.14 8.65
C ALA A 64 -2.16 -15.46 9.49
N ALA A 65 -2.52 -14.77 10.59
CA ALA A 65 -1.60 -14.12 11.50
C ALA A 65 -1.13 -15.02 12.66
N ALA A 66 -1.62 -16.27 12.77
CA ALA A 66 -1.30 -17.16 13.90
C ALA A 66 0.22 -17.38 14.07
N ASN A 67 0.92 -17.53 12.94
CA ASN A 67 2.37 -17.73 12.87
C ASN A 67 3.16 -16.46 12.50
N ALA A 68 2.48 -15.32 12.36
CA ALA A 68 3.14 -14.06 12.01
C ALA A 68 3.86 -13.47 13.24
N LYS A 69 5.08 -12.95 13.01
CA LYS A 69 5.83 -12.21 14.05
C LYS A 69 5.12 -10.93 14.47
N ILE A 70 4.39 -10.31 13.55
CA ILE A 70 3.58 -9.11 13.78
C ILE A 70 2.13 -9.50 13.50
N LYS A 71 1.29 -9.48 14.54
CA LYS A 71 -0.11 -9.94 14.46
C LYS A 71 -1.12 -8.83 14.18
N TYR A 72 -0.76 -7.59 14.52
CA TYR A 72 -1.62 -6.42 14.37
C TYR A 72 -0.97 -5.47 13.38
N THR A 73 -1.73 -5.09 12.36
CA THR A 73 -1.23 -4.36 11.19
C THR A 73 -2.24 -3.29 10.76
N VAL A 74 -1.76 -2.32 10.00
CA VAL A 74 -2.62 -1.42 9.22
C VAL A 74 -2.56 -1.84 7.74
N PRO A 75 -3.63 -1.64 6.94
CA PRO A 75 -4.87 -0.96 7.30
C PRO A 75 -5.74 -1.76 8.27
N ALA A 76 -6.42 -1.02 9.15
CA ALA A 76 -7.62 -1.47 9.84
C ALA A 76 -8.71 -0.42 9.63
N ILE A 77 -9.98 -0.82 9.70
CA ILE A 77 -11.12 0.10 9.63
C ILE A 77 -12.08 -0.13 10.78
N GLN A 78 -12.81 0.92 11.15
CA GLN A 78 -14.11 0.82 11.78
C GLN A 78 -15.16 1.28 10.77
N HIS A 79 -16.15 0.44 10.49
CA HIS A 79 -17.38 0.87 9.84
C HIS A 79 -18.32 1.41 10.91
N VAL A 80 -18.53 2.72 10.89
CA VAL A 80 -19.29 3.47 11.92
C VAL A 80 -20.75 3.03 11.97
N PRO A 81 -21.48 2.88 10.84
CA PRO A 81 -22.90 2.50 10.87
C PRO A 81 -23.18 1.15 11.54
N THR A 82 -22.30 0.16 11.40
CA THR A 82 -22.47 -1.18 11.99
C THR A 82 -21.58 -1.45 13.19
N ASN A 83 -20.77 -0.45 13.59
CA ASN A 83 -19.72 -0.59 14.60
C ASN A 83 -18.84 -1.83 14.41
N THR A 84 -18.45 -2.13 13.17
CA THR A 84 -17.67 -3.31 12.81
C THR A 84 -16.21 -2.95 12.60
N TYR A 85 -15.30 -3.70 13.21
CA TYR A 85 -13.85 -3.52 13.05
C TYR A 85 -13.28 -4.62 12.16
N ILE A 86 -12.45 -4.24 11.19
CA ILE A 86 -11.85 -5.15 10.23
C ILE A 86 -10.37 -4.79 10.06
N MET A 87 -9.51 -5.80 10.03
CA MET A 87 -8.07 -5.65 9.79
C MET A 87 -7.68 -6.39 8.50
N ASP A 88 -6.52 -6.04 7.96
CA ASP A 88 -5.94 -6.55 6.72
C ASP A 88 -6.61 -6.02 5.44
N SER A 89 -5.80 -5.63 4.46
CA SER A 89 -6.30 -4.97 3.25
C SER A 89 -7.27 -5.83 2.43
N TRP A 90 -7.14 -7.16 2.44
CA TRP A 90 -8.00 -8.03 1.64
C TRP A 90 -9.42 -8.19 2.21
N PRO A 91 -9.61 -8.59 3.48
CA PRO A 91 -10.94 -8.58 4.11
C PRO A 91 -11.61 -7.21 4.05
N ILE A 92 -10.84 -6.14 4.25
CA ILE A 92 -11.35 -4.76 4.14
C ILE A 92 -11.86 -4.46 2.73
N ALA A 93 -11.11 -4.83 1.68
CA ALA A 93 -11.56 -4.63 0.30
C ALA A 93 -12.85 -5.41 0.00
N GLN A 94 -12.95 -6.66 0.45
CA GLN A 94 -14.18 -7.47 0.30
C GLN A 94 -15.39 -6.82 1.01
N PHE A 95 -15.17 -6.31 2.22
CA PHE A 95 -16.19 -5.60 2.97
C PHE A 95 -16.64 -4.31 2.26
N ILE A 96 -15.69 -3.49 1.80
CA ILE A 96 -16.02 -2.24 1.11
C ILE A 96 -16.75 -2.53 -0.21
N GLU A 97 -16.33 -3.51 -1.00
CA GLU A 97 -17.02 -3.85 -2.26
C GLU A 97 -18.44 -4.36 -2.03
N SER A 98 -18.65 -5.17 -0.98
CA SER A 98 -19.99 -5.68 -0.66
C SER A 98 -20.91 -4.64 -0.05
N THR A 99 -20.37 -3.70 0.73
CA THR A 99 -21.16 -2.64 1.40
C THR A 99 -21.42 -1.45 0.48
N TYR A 100 -20.45 -1.10 -0.35
CA TYR A 100 -20.46 0.06 -1.25
C TYR A 100 -20.25 -0.41 -2.70
N SER A 101 -21.25 -1.08 -3.27
CA SER A 101 -21.12 -1.79 -4.54
C SER A 101 -21.04 -0.91 -5.79
N ASP A 102 -21.38 0.39 -5.70
CA ASP A 102 -21.33 1.33 -6.82
C ASP A 102 -20.38 2.50 -6.53
N PRO A 103 -19.44 2.83 -7.42
CA PRO A 103 -19.04 2.08 -8.61
C PRO A 103 -18.37 0.73 -8.27
N ALA A 104 -18.67 -0.30 -9.07
CA ALA A 104 -18.08 -1.63 -8.92
C ALA A 104 -16.56 -1.61 -9.11
N LEU A 105 -15.83 -2.37 -8.29
CA LEU A 105 -14.38 -2.52 -8.35
C LEU A 105 -14.01 -4.01 -8.34
N PRO A 106 -13.63 -4.60 -9.49
CA PRO A 106 -13.20 -6.00 -9.52
C PRO A 106 -12.01 -6.24 -8.58
N LEU A 107 -12.22 -7.11 -7.58
CA LEU A 107 -11.18 -7.44 -6.58
C LEU A 107 -10.21 -8.52 -7.05
N LYS A 108 -10.60 -9.35 -8.01
CA LYS A 108 -9.79 -10.45 -8.52
C LYS A 108 -9.99 -10.65 -10.01
N SER A 109 -8.90 -10.97 -10.69
CA SER A 109 -8.87 -11.49 -12.06
C SER A 109 -7.60 -12.34 -12.23
N ASP A 110 -7.54 -13.17 -13.28
CA ASP A 110 -6.34 -13.97 -13.55
C ASP A 110 -5.13 -13.07 -13.85
N LEU A 111 -5.33 -12.07 -14.71
CA LEU A 111 -4.30 -11.08 -15.04
C LEU A 111 -3.83 -10.29 -13.81
N GLY A 112 -4.78 -9.80 -13.00
CA GLY A 112 -4.47 -9.06 -11.77
C GLY A 112 -3.70 -9.92 -10.77
N SER A 113 -4.10 -11.18 -10.58
CA SER A 113 -3.42 -12.12 -9.68
C SER A 113 -1.99 -12.41 -10.13
N GLU A 114 -1.77 -12.58 -11.44
CA GLU A 114 -0.43 -12.76 -12.01
C GLU A 114 0.47 -11.53 -11.77
N ILE A 115 -0.06 -10.33 -12.05
CA ILE A 115 0.62 -9.05 -11.83
C ILE A 115 0.99 -8.88 -10.36
N GLU A 116 0.04 -9.10 -9.44
CA GLU A 116 0.24 -8.94 -7.99
C GLU A 116 1.29 -9.90 -7.44
N ALA A 117 1.28 -11.17 -7.89
CA ALA A 117 2.25 -12.18 -7.49
C ALA A 117 3.66 -11.81 -7.95
N LYS A 118 3.84 -11.50 -9.23
CA LYS A 118 5.15 -11.09 -9.80
C LYS A 118 5.64 -9.79 -9.18
N SER A 119 4.76 -8.81 -9.00
CA SER A 119 5.08 -7.52 -8.38
C SER A 119 5.52 -7.67 -6.93
N ARG A 120 4.87 -8.56 -6.16
CA ARG A 120 5.26 -8.84 -4.77
C ARG A 120 6.64 -9.48 -4.69
N ALA A 121 6.94 -10.45 -5.55
CA ALA A 121 8.24 -11.11 -5.59
C ALA A 121 9.36 -10.11 -5.92
N MET A 122 9.15 -9.28 -6.95
CA MET A 122 10.07 -8.21 -7.33
C MET A 122 10.27 -7.18 -6.21
N ALA A 123 9.18 -6.64 -5.66
CA ALA A 123 9.25 -5.61 -4.60
C ALA A 123 9.93 -6.16 -3.34
N GLY A 124 9.79 -7.45 -3.03
CA GLY A 124 10.50 -8.10 -1.93
C GLY A 124 12.03 -8.02 -2.04
N ILE A 125 12.57 -7.87 -3.25
CA ILE A 125 13.99 -7.65 -3.51
C ILE A 125 14.28 -6.15 -3.62
N SER A 126 13.65 -5.46 -4.56
CA SER A 126 13.99 -4.07 -4.88
C SER A 126 13.60 -3.08 -3.79
N PHE A 127 12.40 -3.18 -3.21
CA PHE A 127 11.97 -2.27 -2.14
C PHE A 127 12.65 -2.61 -0.82
N ARG A 128 13.00 -3.87 -0.59
CA ARG A 128 13.85 -4.23 0.56
C ARG A 128 15.23 -3.56 0.45
N ALA A 129 15.86 -3.59 -0.72
CA ALA A 129 17.17 -2.98 -0.90
C ALA A 129 17.12 -1.43 -0.93
N SER A 130 16.05 -0.85 -1.50
CA SER A 130 16.02 0.57 -1.84
C SER A 130 15.10 1.40 -0.94
N LEU A 131 13.93 0.88 -0.59
CA LEU A 131 12.90 1.65 0.11
C LEU A 131 13.05 1.54 1.63
N MET A 132 13.19 0.31 2.14
CA MET A 132 13.34 0.00 3.57
C MET A 132 14.42 0.85 4.28
N PRO A 133 15.65 1.00 3.77
CA PRO A 133 16.66 1.81 4.46
C PRO A 133 16.35 3.30 4.46
N ARG A 134 15.46 3.77 3.58
CA ARG A 134 15.09 5.18 3.43
C ARG A 134 13.79 5.54 4.18
N GLU A 135 12.93 4.56 4.46
CA GLU A 135 11.68 4.76 5.23
C GLU A 135 11.93 5.39 6.61
N ILE A 136 13.08 5.12 7.25
CA ILE A 136 13.39 5.71 8.55
C ILE A 136 13.40 7.25 8.54
N ASN A 137 13.69 7.87 7.40
CA ASN A 137 13.82 9.33 7.26
C ASN A 137 12.47 10.06 7.26
N ILE A 138 11.36 9.35 7.08
CA ILE A 138 10.00 9.94 7.09
C ILE A 138 9.28 9.70 8.42
N LEU A 139 9.89 8.98 9.36
CA LEU A 139 9.30 8.62 10.65
C LEU A 139 9.60 9.65 11.72
N ARG A 140 8.71 9.73 12.71
CA ARG A 140 8.96 10.49 13.95
C ARG A 140 10.00 9.76 14.81
N PRO A 141 10.68 10.45 15.75
CA PRO A 141 11.80 9.86 16.49
C PRO A 141 11.50 8.51 17.16
N ALA A 142 10.39 8.38 17.90
CA ALA A 142 10.02 7.13 18.57
C ALA A 142 9.72 6.00 17.57
N ALA A 143 8.97 6.29 16.52
CA ALA A 143 8.71 5.36 15.43
C ALA A 143 9.99 4.95 14.67
N ALA A 144 10.95 5.87 14.49
CA ALA A 144 12.24 5.60 13.84
C ALA A 144 13.11 4.65 14.66
N GLU A 145 13.17 4.82 15.98
CA GLU A 145 13.86 3.89 16.90
C GLU A 145 13.23 2.50 16.86
N TYR A 146 11.90 2.42 16.93
CA TYR A 146 11.18 1.16 16.79
C TYR A 146 11.48 0.50 15.42
N TYR A 147 11.43 1.28 14.35
CA TYR A 147 11.68 0.82 12.99
C TYR A 147 13.08 0.24 12.86
N ARG A 148 14.12 0.99 13.25
CA ARG A 148 15.50 0.52 13.21
C ARG A 148 15.67 -0.79 13.97
N ARG A 149 15.27 -0.82 15.25
CA ARG A 149 15.40 -2.02 16.10
C ARG A 149 14.75 -3.25 15.47
N THR A 150 13.52 -3.10 14.96
CA THR A 150 12.77 -4.23 14.42
C THR A 150 13.26 -4.67 13.04
N ARG A 151 13.68 -3.75 12.16
CA ARG A 151 14.16 -4.07 10.82
C ARG A 151 15.58 -4.62 10.86
N GLU A 152 16.48 -4.02 11.63
CA GLU A 152 17.86 -4.52 11.76
C GLU A 152 17.90 -5.90 12.44
N ALA A 153 17.03 -6.16 13.43
CA ALA A 153 16.88 -7.52 13.98
C ALA A 153 16.41 -8.54 12.93
N SER A 154 15.60 -8.12 11.95
CA SER A 154 15.17 -8.98 10.84
C SER A 154 16.21 -9.10 9.73
N LEU A 155 17.04 -8.08 9.51
CA LEU A 155 18.10 -8.06 8.50
C LEU A 155 19.37 -8.79 8.98
N GLY A 156 19.64 -8.75 10.29
CA GLY A 156 20.89 -9.22 10.89
C GLY A 156 22.06 -8.24 10.73
N HIS A 157 21.80 -7.04 10.23
CA HIS A 157 22.79 -5.99 9.95
C HIS A 157 22.10 -4.62 9.91
N ARG A 158 22.85 -3.52 9.69
CA ARG A 158 22.30 -2.16 9.71
C ARG A 158 21.46 -1.88 8.47
N LEU A 159 20.54 -0.92 8.57
CA LEU A 159 19.78 -0.43 7.41
C LEU A 159 20.70 0.10 6.32
N GLU A 160 21.73 0.87 6.69
CA GLU A 160 22.63 1.52 5.73
C GLU A 160 23.42 0.51 4.88
N ASP A 161 23.70 -0.69 5.41
CA ASP A 161 24.42 -1.75 4.71
C ASP A 161 23.66 -2.26 3.46
N LEU A 162 22.37 -1.95 3.32
CA LEU A 162 21.60 -2.24 2.09
C LEU A 162 21.98 -1.33 0.92
N LEU A 163 22.53 -0.14 1.22
CA LEU A 163 22.90 0.89 0.24
C LEU A 163 24.42 0.99 0.03
N GLU A 164 25.22 0.20 0.77
CA GLU A 164 26.67 0.22 0.62
C GLU A 164 27.13 -0.34 -0.72
N GLY A 165 28.03 0.40 -1.39
CA GLY A 165 28.63 -0.01 -2.65
C GLY A 165 27.59 -0.15 -3.77
N ASP A 166 27.56 -1.31 -4.43
CA ASP A 166 26.69 -1.62 -5.56
C ASP A 166 25.49 -2.50 -5.19
N ARG A 167 25.20 -2.68 -3.89
CA ARG A 167 24.16 -3.60 -3.40
C ARG A 167 22.75 -3.23 -3.88
N GLU A 168 22.41 -1.95 -3.83
CA GLU A 168 21.13 -1.45 -4.36
C GLU A 168 21.03 -1.74 -5.86
N GLU A 169 22.08 -1.44 -6.63
CA GLU A 169 22.07 -1.63 -8.08
C GLU A 169 21.95 -3.12 -8.46
N LYS A 170 22.70 -4.00 -7.79
CA LYS A 170 22.56 -5.46 -7.97
C LYS A 170 21.15 -5.97 -7.68
N ALA A 171 20.47 -5.41 -6.69
CA ALA A 171 19.08 -5.77 -6.39
C ALA A 171 18.13 -5.34 -7.53
N TRP A 172 18.38 -4.19 -8.16
CA TRP A 172 17.63 -3.73 -9.33
C TRP A 172 17.93 -4.56 -10.58
N GLU A 173 19.20 -4.87 -10.84
CA GLU A 173 19.63 -5.77 -11.93
C GLU A 173 18.97 -7.14 -11.80
N GLN A 174 18.94 -7.70 -10.58
CA GLN A 174 18.32 -9.00 -10.31
C GLN A 174 16.83 -9.04 -10.70
N VAL A 175 16.11 -7.92 -10.55
CA VAL A 175 14.68 -7.86 -10.88
C VAL A 175 14.39 -7.25 -12.25
N ALA A 176 15.39 -6.85 -13.03
CA ALA A 176 15.21 -6.13 -14.29
C ALA A 176 14.40 -6.94 -15.33
N GLY A 177 14.54 -8.27 -15.34
CA GLY A 177 13.71 -9.15 -16.18
C GLY A 177 12.24 -9.16 -15.73
N ALA A 178 12.00 -9.44 -14.45
CA ALA A 178 10.66 -9.47 -13.86
C ALA A 178 9.93 -8.12 -13.97
N ARG A 179 10.65 -7.00 -13.83
CA ARG A 179 10.13 -5.65 -14.08
C ARG A 179 9.53 -5.52 -15.48
N ARG A 180 10.29 -5.91 -16.51
CA ARG A 180 9.86 -5.84 -17.91
C ARG A 180 8.67 -6.76 -18.18
N GLU A 181 8.64 -7.93 -17.56
CA GLU A 181 7.48 -8.83 -17.65
C GLU A 181 6.21 -8.21 -17.03
N VAL A 182 6.31 -7.69 -15.81
CA VAL A 182 5.18 -7.03 -15.14
C VAL A 182 4.72 -5.82 -15.96
N ASP A 183 5.65 -5.01 -16.45
CA ASP A 183 5.33 -3.85 -17.27
C ASP A 183 4.53 -4.24 -18.52
N ALA A 184 4.95 -5.29 -19.24
CA ALA A 184 4.21 -5.80 -20.38
C ALA A 184 2.80 -6.30 -20.00
N LEU A 185 2.64 -6.93 -18.83
CA LEU A 185 1.34 -7.36 -18.33
C LEU A 185 0.42 -6.17 -18.01
N LEU A 186 0.95 -5.10 -17.40
CA LEU A 186 0.20 -3.87 -17.11
C LEU A 186 -0.36 -3.24 -18.40
N GLN A 187 0.37 -3.38 -19.51
CA GLN A 187 -0.02 -2.84 -20.82
C GLN A 187 -0.94 -3.76 -21.63
N ARG A 188 -1.23 -4.99 -21.17
CA ARG A 188 -1.92 -6.02 -21.95
C ARG A 188 -3.30 -5.59 -22.47
N ASN A 189 -4.03 -4.77 -21.71
CA ASN A 189 -5.35 -4.27 -22.08
C ASN A 189 -5.36 -2.77 -22.44
N ARG A 190 -4.20 -2.15 -22.71
CA ARG A 190 -4.08 -0.70 -22.91
C ARG A 190 -4.94 -0.15 -24.05
N ALA A 191 -5.20 -0.96 -25.08
CA ALA A 191 -6.10 -0.61 -26.18
C ALA A 191 -7.58 -0.48 -25.75
N LYS A 192 -7.97 -1.09 -24.61
CA LYS A 192 -9.33 -1.03 -24.06
C LYS A 192 -9.50 0.07 -23.01
N GLY A 193 -8.41 0.69 -22.55
CA GLY A 193 -8.46 1.75 -21.55
C GLY A 193 -7.19 1.83 -20.71
N PRO A 194 -7.11 2.80 -19.79
CA PRO A 194 -5.88 3.12 -19.07
C PRO A 194 -5.60 2.20 -17.86
N PHE A 195 -6.55 1.35 -17.46
CA PHE A 195 -6.43 0.46 -16.31
C PHE A 195 -6.07 -0.97 -16.74
N ILE A 196 -5.60 -1.79 -15.78
CA ILE A 196 -5.16 -3.19 -16.01
C ILE A 196 -6.25 -4.03 -16.68
N LEU A 197 -7.52 -3.80 -16.34
CA LEU A 197 -8.67 -4.51 -16.93
C LEU A 197 -9.38 -3.74 -18.06
N GLY A 198 -8.83 -2.60 -18.48
CA GLY A 198 -9.37 -1.76 -19.56
C GLY A 198 -9.93 -0.44 -19.05
N GLU A 199 -11.25 -0.25 -19.17
CA GLU A 199 -11.90 1.06 -19.02
C GLU A 199 -12.01 1.56 -17.57
N LYS A 200 -12.16 0.66 -16.60
CA LYS A 200 -12.41 0.99 -15.18
C LYS A 200 -11.31 0.39 -14.29
N PRO A 201 -11.01 1.02 -13.14
CA PRO A 201 -10.00 0.50 -12.22
C PRO A 201 -10.42 -0.84 -11.63
N SER A 202 -9.42 -1.61 -11.22
CA SER A 202 -9.53 -2.82 -10.43
C SER A 202 -8.71 -2.69 -9.15
N TYR A 203 -8.88 -3.63 -8.22
CA TYR A 203 -8.04 -3.66 -7.02
C TYR A 203 -6.54 -3.78 -7.34
N SER A 204 -6.20 -4.47 -8.45
CA SER A 204 -4.81 -4.60 -8.90
C SER A 204 -4.22 -3.27 -9.38
N ASP A 205 -5.02 -2.35 -9.93
CA ASP A 205 -4.57 -1.00 -10.26
C ASP A 205 -4.16 -0.26 -8.98
N PHE A 206 -4.97 -0.36 -7.93
CA PHE A 206 -4.68 0.26 -6.63
C PHE A 206 -3.52 -0.42 -5.90
N PHE A 207 -3.32 -1.72 -6.10
CA PHE A 207 -2.14 -2.43 -5.62
C PHE A 207 -0.84 -1.82 -6.17
N ILE A 208 -0.78 -1.60 -7.49
CA ILE A 208 0.39 -1.03 -8.17
C ILE A 208 0.53 0.44 -7.82
N ALA A 209 -0.53 1.22 -8.01
CA ALA A 209 -0.53 2.65 -7.78
C ALA A 209 -0.21 3.02 -6.33
N GLY A 210 -0.73 2.28 -5.35
CA GLY A 210 -0.40 2.47 -3.93
C GLY A 210 1.05 2.15 -3.59
N SER A 211 1.64 1.14 -4.25
CA SER A 211 3.06 0.80 -4.09
C SER A 211 3.97 1.88 -4.67
N LEU A 212 3.62 2.42 -5.84
CA LEU A 212 4.34 3.53 -6.47
C LEU A 212 4.19 4.85 -5.69
N GLN A 213 3.01 5.11 -5.14
CA GLN A 213 2.77 6.29 -4.30
C GLN A 213 3.57 6.24 -2.99
N CYS A 214 3.68 5.04 -2.38
CA CYS A 214 4.60 4.81 -1.27
C CYS A 214 6.05 5.12 -1.67
N ALA A 215 6.51 4.54 -2.80
CA ALA A 215 7.85 4.79 -3.31
C ALA A 215 8.13 6.28 -3.44
N ARG A 216 7.22 7.03 -4.10
CA ARG A 216 7.37 8.47 -4.34
C ARG A 216 7.45 9.28 -3.05
N PHE A 217 6.69 8.89 -2.04
CA PHE A 217 6.68 9.58 -0.77
C PHE A 217 7.96 9.37 0.05
N VAL A 218 8.50 8.15 0.03
CA VAL A 218 9.71 7.78 0.76
C VAL A 218 10.97 8.27 0.05
N ASP A 219 11.08 8.01 -1.26
CA ASP A 219 12.22 8.39 -2.08
C ASP A 219 11.81 8.55 -3.56
N GLU A 220 11.93 9.78 -4.08
CA GLU A 220 11.55 10.09 -5.46
C GLU A 220 12.41 9.33 -6.49
N GLY A 221 13.68 9.06 -6.20
CA GLY A 221 14.56 8.30 -7.08
C GLY A 221 14.08 6.85 -7.25
N VAL A 222 13.66 6.20 -6.18
CA VAL A 222 13.07 4.86 -6.22
C VAL A 222 11.75 4.86 -7.01
N PHE A 223 10.93 5.90 -6.86
CA PHE A 223 9.73 6.05 -7.70
C PHE A 223 10.07 6.19 -9.18
N LEU A 224 11.00 7.08 -9.53
CA LEU A 224 11.44 7.32 -10.91
C LEU A 224 12.01 6.05 -11.54
N ARG A 225 12.74 5.22 -10.77
CA ARG A 225 13.18 3.91 -11.23
C ARG A 225 12.04 2.97 -11.62
N ASN A 226 10.81 3.16 -11.15
CA ASN A 226 9.66 2.32 -11.53
C ASN A 226 8.84 2.88 -12.70
N VAL A 227 8.69 4.21 -12.75
CA VAL A 227 7.89 4.88 -13.79
C VAL A 227 8.69 5.26 -15.04
N ASP A 228 9.93 4.78 -15.14
CA ASP A 228 10.70 4.72 -16.39
C ASP A 228 10.10 3.73 -17.41
N LEU A 229 9.28 2.79 -16.93
CA LEU A 229 8.53 1.84 -17.75
C LEU A 229 7.07 2.29 -17.93
N ASP A 230 6.60 2.23 -19.18
CA ASP A 230 5.33 2.83 -19.61
C ASP A 230 4.09 2.23 -18.94
N GLY A 231 4.08 0.94 -18.64
CA GLY A 231 2.97 0.25 -17.98
C GLY A 231 2.81 0.70 -16.53
N PHE A 232 3.91 0.74 -15.77
CA PHE A 232 3.90 1.27 -14.39
C PHE A 232 3.48 2.74 -14.36
N LYS A 233 4.06 3.55 -15.25
CA LYS A 233 3.72 4.98 -15.37
C LYS A 233 2.24 5.17 -15.72
N GLY A 234 1.74 4.45 -16.72
CA GLY A 234 0.36 4.55 -17.18
C GLY A 234 -0.67 4.23 -16.08
N VAL A 235 -0.47 3.13 -15.33
CA VAL A 235 -1.37 2.76 -14.22
C VAL A 235 -1.34 3.78 -13.09
N TYR A 236 -0.15 4.31 -12.76
CA TYR A 236 -0.01 5.35 -11.74
C TYR A 236 -0.75 6.64 -12.12
N GLU A 237 -0.55 7.12 -13.36
CA GLU A 237 -1.21 8.31 -13.89
C GLU A 237 -2.74 8.12 -13.93
N ALA A 238 -3.21 6.96 -14.37
CA ALA A 238 -4.64 6.61 -14.40
C ALA A 238 -5.29 6.62 -13.01
N CYS A 239 -4.56 6.24 -11.97
CA CYS A 239 -5.04 6.24 -10.59
C CYS A 239 -4.87 7.59 -9.86
N SER A 240 -4.13 8.55 -10.43
CA SER A 240 -3.83 9.83 -9.79
C SER A 240 -5.05 10.65 -9.35
N PRO A 241 -6.21 10.64 -10.05
CA PRO A 241 -7.41 11.34 -9.57
C PRO A 241 -7.94 10.79 -8.24
N PHE A 242 -7.63 9.54 -7.91
CA PHE A 242 -8.05 8.91 -6.65
C PHE A 242 -7.04 9.11 -5.51
N MET A 243 -5.95 9.86 -5.73
CA MET A 243 -4.88 10.10 -4.75
C MET A 243 -4.95 11.49 -4.10
N GLU A 244 -5.92 12.33 -4.45
CA GLU A 244 -6.00 13.72 -3.98
C GLU A 244 -6.16 13.82 -2.46
N LYS A 245 -7.02 12.98 -1.87
CA LYS A 245 -7.20 12.89 -0.43
C LYS A 245 -6.13 11.97 0.19
N LYS A 246 -5.22 12.57 0.96
CA LYS A 246 -4.01 11.93 1.53
C LYS A 246 -4.03 11.83 3.05
N ASP A 247 -4.87 12.62 3.70
CA ASP A 247 -5.10 12.66 5.13
C ASP A 247 -6.19 11.66 5.53
#